data_AF-A0A423UGE2-F1
#
_entry.id   AF-A0A423UGE2-F1
#
_cell.length_a   1.000
_cell.length_b   1.000
_cell.length_c   1.000
_cell.angle_alpha   90.00
_cell.angle_beta   90.00
_cell.angle_gamma   90.00
#
_symmetry.space_group_name_H-M   'P 1'
#
loop_
_entity.id
_entity.type
_entity.pdbx_description
1 polymer ?
#
loop_
_entity_poly.entity_id
_entity_poly.type
_entity_poly.pdbx_seq_one_letter_code
_entity_poly.pdbx_strand_id
1 'polypeptide(L)'
;MTLQDLSPQAQDYLKMIWDLREWGHGAVQPSALAYRAHVRASTVSGAVSRLVAGGYARHTPYGTIALTERGERYAVRMARKHRLLEMFLVTTLGYRWDEVHPEADALEHAASDLMIDRIDELLGHPDADPHGDPIPRADGSLPTQAAITLVDLPDGVPARIVRVNDVEPTLLHRLEHHGAGLHAVIAVSRPQEDDAATSGGHADRSGDEGPIMHIVALNTGDGSPDTAPCTITDPPDPPNPTNRIPLDAAETARIRVLPLRDERAVGRGEAAANVPRS
;
A
#
# COMPACT_ATOMS: atom_id res chain seq x y z
N MET A 1 -29.23 -9.85 11.44
CA MET A 1 -28.06 -10.53 10.87
C MET A 1 -26.89 -9.58 10.98
N THR A 2 -25.88 -9.99 11.75
CA THR A 2 -24.62 -9.29 12.01
C THR A 2 -23.54 -9.78 11.04
N LEU A 3 -22.35 -9.17 11.07
CA LEU A 3 -21.20 -9.63 10.31
C LEU A 3 -20.85 -11.10 10.62
N GLN A 4 -20.93 -11.49 11.90
CA GLN A 4 -20.57 -12.83 12.37
C GLN A 4 -21.56 -13.92 11.92
N ASP A 5 -22.76 -13.54 11.49
CA ASP A 5 -23.73 -14.48 10.95
C ASP A 5 -23.44 -14.85 9.47
N LEU A 6 -22.49 -14.16 8.82
CA LEU A 6 -22.05 -14.48 7.47
C LEU A 6 -21.02 -15.60 7.49
N SER A 7 -21.08 -16.48 6.49
CA SER A 7 -20.02 -17.47 6.27
C SER A 7 -18.66 -16.79 6.06
N PRO A 8 -17.53 -17.37 6.50
CA PRO A 8 -16.19 -16.83 6.27
C PRO A 8 -15.97 -16.38 4.81
N GLN A 9 -16.32 -17.24 3.85
CA GLN A 9 -16.24 -16.90 2.42
C GLN A 9 -17.02 -15.64 2.02
N ALA A 10 -18.16 -15.36 2.65
CA ALA A 10 -18.90 -14.14 2.35
C ALA A 10 -18.20 -12.91 2.95
N GLN A 11 -17.59 -13.06 4.12
CA GLN A 11 -16.77 -12.02 4.75
C GLN A 11 -15.52 -11.73 3.88
N ASP A 12 -14.84 -12.77 3.38
CA ASP A 12 -13.68 -12.67 2.48
C ASP A 12 -14.00 -11.87 1.23
N TYR A 13 -15.10 -12.20 0.56
CA TYR A 13 -15.49 -11.50 -0.68
C TYR A 13 -15.88 -10.05 -0.41
N LEU A 14 -16.50 -9.74 0.73
CA LEU A 14 -16.78 -8.35 1.10
C LEU A 14 -15.48 -7.57 1.29
N LYS A 15 -14.53 -8.13 2.06
CA LYS A 15 -13.19 -7.55 2.27
C LYS A 15 -12.47 -7.35 0.93
N MET A 16 -12.35 -8.39 0.11
CA MET A 16 -11.68 -8.33 -1.20
C MET A 16 -12.27 -7.28 -2.15
N ILE A 17 -13.61 -7.17 -2.24
CA ILE A 17 -14.24 -6.13 -3.09
C ILE A 17 -13.87 -4.73 -2.60
N TRP A 18 -13.80 -4.55 -1.28
CA TRP A 18 -13.44 -3.28 -0.69
C TRP A 18 -11.96 -2.94 -0.86
N ASP A 19 -11.05 -3.89 -0.60
CA ASP A 19 -9.60 -3.73 -0.78
C ASP A 19 -9.25 -3.32 -2.22
N LEU A 20 -9.82 -4.01 -3.21
CA LEU A 20 -9.62 -3.70 -4.62
C LEU A 20 -10.04 -2.26 -4.94
N ARG A 21 -11.15 -1.80 -4.36
CA ARG A 21 -11.61 -0.41 -4.57
C ARG A 21 -10.69 0.59 -3.87
N GLU A 22 -10.23 0.28 -2.67
CA GLU A 22 -9.32 1.14 -1.89
C GLU A 22 -7.98 1.34 -2.60
N TRP A 23 -7.48 0.33 -3.31
CA TRP A 23 -6.28 0.41 -4.15
C TRP A 23 -6.51 1.05 -5.53
N GLY A 24 -7.68 1.65 -5.77
CA GLY A 24 -7.93 2.45 -6.97
C GLY A 24 -8.41 1.67 -8.19
N HIS A 25 -8.73 0.37 -8.07
CA HIS A 25 -9.30 -0.41 -9.19
C HIS A 25 -10.73 0.01 -9.56
N GLY A 26 -11.30 1.03 -8.90
CA GLY A 26 -12.59 1.60 -9.23
C GLY A 26 -13.71 0.55 -9.13
N ALA A 27 -14.39 0.30 -10.25
CA ALA A 27 -15.48 -0.66 -10.30
C ALA A 27 -14.93 -2.10 -10.46
N VAL A 28 -15.18 -2.95 -9.45
CA VAL A 28 -14.55 -4.27 -9.35
C VAL A 28 -15.08 -5.25 -10.40
N GLN A 29 -14.18 -5.83 -11.17
CA GLN A 29 -14.51 -6.85 -12.16
C GLN A 29 -14.50 -8.25 -11.53
N PRO A 30 -15.38 -9.18 -11.98
CA PRO A 30 -15.35 -10.57 -11.52
C PRO A 30 -14.00 -11.27 -11.76
N SER A 31 -13.26 -10.89 -12.82
CA SER A 31 -11.92 -11.41 -13.11
C SER A 31 -10.89 -11.02 -12.05
N ALA A 32 -10.92 -9.77 -11.59
CA ALA A 32 -10.03 -9.30 -10.52
C ALA A 32 -10.28 -10.04 -9.21
N LEU A 33 -11.54 -10.31 -8.87
CA LEU A 33 -11.88 -11.16 -7.72
C LEU A 33 -11.42 -12.61 -7.90
N ALA A 34 -11.54 -13.17 -9.10
CA ALA A 34 -11.11 -14.54 -9.37
C ALA A 34 -9.59 -14.68 -9.19
N TYR A 35 -8.84 -13.69 -9.67
CA TYR A 35 -7.40 -13.59 -9.49
C TYR A 35 -7.05 -13.48 -7.99
N ARG A 36 -7.59 -12.48 -7.27
CA ARG A 36 -7.29 -12.26 -5.85
C ARG A 36 -7.68 -13.45 -4.97
N ALA A 37 -8.83 -14.06 -5.23
CA ALA A 37 -9.31 -15.22 -4.49
C ALA A 37 -8.66 -16.55 -4.92
N HIS A 38 -7.80 -16.56 -5.95
CA HIS A 38 -7.15 -17.76 -6.48
C HIS A 38 -8.15 -18.88 -6.87
N VAL A 39 -9.31 -18.50 -7.42
CA VAL A 39 -10.37 -19.44 -7.83
C VAL A 39 -10.85 -19.18 -9.24
N ARG A 40 -11.60 -20.13 -9.80
CA ARG A 40 -12.25 -19.98 -11.10
C ARG A 40 -13.35 -18.92 -11.06
N ALA A 41 -13.56 -18.23 -12.17
CA ALA A 41 -14.62 -17.22 -12.33
C ALA A 41 -16.05 -17.76 -12.03
N SER A 42 -16.28 -19.06 -12.23
CA SER A 42 -17.55 -19.71 -11.85
C SER A 42 -17.80 -19.70 -10.35
N THR A 43 -16.74 -19.85 -9.54
CA THR A 43 -16.82 -19.80 -8.07
C THR A 43 -17.15 -18.39 -7.60
N VAL A 44 -16.49 -17.38 -8.18
CA VAL A 44 -16.78 -15.96 -7.94
C VAL A 44 -18.22 -15.65 -8.26
N SER A 45 -18.71 -16.05 -9.45
CA SER A 45 -20.11 -15.82 -9.86
C SER A 45 -21.11 -16.35 -8.84
N GLY A 46 -20.87 -17.56 -8.30
CA GLY A 46 -21.70 -18.14 -7.26
C GLY A 46 -21.66 -17.37 -5.94
N ALA A 47 -20.47 -16.97 -5.48
CA ALA A 47 -20.29 -16.18 -4.26
C ALA A 47 -20.93 -14.79 -4.37
N VAL A 48 -20.70 -14.08 -5.47
CA VAL A 48 -21.30 -12.78 -5.77
C VAL A 48 -22.82 -12.87 -5.82
N SER A 49 -23.37 -13.91 -6.44
CA SER A 49 -24.83 -14.11 -6.46
C SER A 49 -25.42 -14.25 -5.06
N ARG A 50 -24.73 -14.93 -4.13
CA ARG A 50 -25.13 -15.02 -2.72
C ARG A 50 -25.05 -13.67 -2.01
N LEU A 51 -24.00 -12.88 -2.26
CA LEU A 51 -23.89 -11.53 -1.71
C LEU A 51 -24.99 -10.59 -2.21
N VAL A 52 -25.35 -10.68 -3.49
CA VAL A 52 -26.45 -9.91 -4.09
C VAL A 52 -27.79 -10.33 -3.49
N ALA A 53 -28.07 -11.64 -3.40
CA ALA A 53 -29.28 -12.15 -2.77
C ALA A 53 -29.39 -11.75 -1.28
N GLY A 54 -28.27 -11.65 -0.58
CA GLY A 54 -28.19 -11.17 0.81
C GLY A 54 -28.30 -9.64 0.96
N GLY A 55 -28.35 -8.88 -0.13
CA GLY A 55 -28.40 -7.43 -0.11
C GLY A 55 -27.08 -6.77 0.32
N TYR A 56 -25.94 -7.44 0.12
CA TYR A 56 -24.62 -6.93 0.46
C TYR A 56 -23.89 -6.34 -0.74
N ALA A 57 -24.14 -6.85 -1.94
CA ALA A 57 -23.54 -6.36 -3.18
C ALA A 57 -24.61 -6.08 -4.25
N ARG A 58 -24.22 -5.34 -5.27
CA ARG A 58 -24.91 -5.19 -6.55
C ARG A 58 -23.97 -5.67 -7.64
N HIS A 59 -24.52 -6.35 -8.64
CA HIS A 59 -23.80 -6.80 -9.81
C HIS A 59 -24.63 -6.45 -11.04
N THR A 60 -24.05 -5.66 -11.95
CA THR A 60 -24.69 -5.38 -13.24
C THR A 60 -24.47 -6.55 -14.20
N PRO A 61 -25.44 -6.92 -15.05
CA PRO A 61 -25.25 -8.00 -16.03
C PRO A 61 -24.00 -7.74 -16.89
N TYR A 62 -23.09 -8.73 -16.94
CA TYR A 62 -21.79 -8.63 -17.61
C TYR A 62 -20.90 -7.45 -17.15
N GLY A 63 -21.17 -6.92 -15.96
CA GLY A 63 -20.56 -5.70 -15.48
C GLY A 63 -19.92 -5.85 -14.12
N THR A 64 -19.85 -4.73 -13.42
CA THR A 64 -19.03 -4.58 -12.23
C THR A 64 -19.80 -4.92 -10.96
N ILE A 65 -19.03 -5.27 -9.94
CA ILE A 65 -19.50 -5.58 -8.61
C ILE A 65 -19.28 -4.35 -7.75
N ALA A 66 -20.32 -3.96 -7.01
CA ALA A 66 -20.26 -2.86 -6.06
C ALA A 66 -20.91 -3.26 -4.74
N LEU A 67 -20.32 -2.84 -3.62
CA LEU A 67 -20.94 -3.02 -2.33
C LEU A 67 -22.18 -2.12 -2.19
N THR A 68 -23.19 -2.65 -1.51
CA THR A 68 -24.25 -1.83 -0.91
C THR A 68 -23.71 -1.13 0.32
N GLU A 69 -24.40 -0.12 0.84
CA GLU A 69 -24.01 0.52 2.10
C GLU A 69 -23.89 -0.48 3.27
N ARG A 70 -24.72 -1.52 3.28
CA ARG A 70 -24.64 -2.59 4.28
C ARG A 70 -23.41 -3.49 4.08
N GLY A 71 -23.13 -3.87 2.84
CA GLY A 71 -21.94 -4.66 2.50
C GLY A 71 -20.65 -3.89 2.79
N GLU A 72 -20.66 -2.59 2.51
CA GLU A 72 -19.57 -1.66 2.79
C GLU A 72 -19.21 -1.65 4.28
N ARG A 73 -20.19 -1.45 5.16
CA ARG A 73 -19.96 -1.48 6.61
C ARG A 73 -19.37 -2.81 7.10
N TYR A 74 -19.75 -3.91 6.47
CA TYR A 74 -19.23 -5.23 6.83
C TYR A 74 -17.81 -5.45 6.31
N ALA A 75 -17.53 -5.01 5.08
CA ALA A 75 -16.20 -5.06 4.51
C ALA A 75 -15.20 -4.22 5.30
N VAL A 76 -15.54 -2.96 5.62
CA VAL A 76 -14.72 -2.06 6.43
C VAL A 76 -14.43 -2.67 7.81
N ARG A 77 -15.43 -3.30 8.43
CA ARG A 77 -15.23 -4.00 9.70
C ARG A 77 -14.26 -5.16 9.56
N MET A 78 -14.36 -5.97 8.50
CA MET A 78 -13.41 -7.07 8.24
C MET A 78 -12.00 -6.54 8.00
N ALA A 79 -11.84 -5.50 7.18
CA ALA A 79 -10.55 -4.86 6.94
C ALA A 79 -9.92 -4.34 8.25
N ARG A 80 -10.72 -3.69 9.12
CA ARG A 80 -10.26 -3.27 10.46
C ARG A 80 -9.78 -4.45 11.31
N LYS A 81 -10.50 -5.57 11.31
CA LYS A 81 -10.08 -6.77 12.05
C LYS A 81 -8.75 -7.31 11.54
N HIS A 82 -8.65 -7.48 10.22
CA HIS A 82 -7.46 -7.99 9.56
C HIS A 82 -6.23 -7.16 9.93
N ARG A 83 -6.29 -5.85 9.65
CA ARG A 83 -5.19 -4.91 9.84
C ARG A 83 -4.74 -4.77 11.29
N LEU A 84 -5.68 -4.80 12.24
CA LEU A 84 -5.34 -4.79 13.67
C LEU A 84 -4.71 -6.11 14.12
N LEU A 85 -5.16 -7.24 13.59
CA LEU A 85 -4.52 -8.53 13.86
C LEU A 85 -3.10 -8.57 13.30
N GLU A 86 -2.89 -8.13 12.07
CA GLU A 86 -1.54 -8.06 11.50
C GLU A 86 -0.61 -7.17 12.32
N MET A 87 -1.08 -5.97 12.68
CA MET A 87 -0.31 -5.05 13.52
C MET A 87 0.01 -5.68 14.87
N PHE A 88 -0.94 -6.36 15.50
CA PHE A 88 -0.70 -7.07 16.77
C PHE A 88 0.31 -8.20 16.64
N LEU A 89 0.15 -9.07 15.64
CA LEU A 89 1.02 -10.22 15.40
C LEU A 89 2.47 -9.76 15.13
N VAL A 90 2.67 -8.72 14.33
CA VAL A 90 4.00 -8.18 14.05
C VAL A 90 4.60 -7.50 15.28
N THR A 91 3.90 -6.53 15.86
CA THR A 91 4.49 -5.68 16.92
C THR A 91 4.61 -6.37 18.27
N THR A 92 3.69 -7.28 18.59
CA THR A 92 3.61 -7.90 19.91
C THR A 92 4.18 -9.31 19.91
N LEU A 93 3.94 -10.09 18.84
CA LEU A 93 4.39 -11.49 18.78
C LEU A 93 5.65 -11.68 17.92
N GLY A 94 6.11 -10.65 17.21
CA GLY A 94 7.35 -10.68 16.43
C GLY A 94 7.24 -11.42 15.11
N TYR A 95 6.03 -11.55 14.54
CA TYR A 95 5.87 -12.00 13.16
C TYR A 95 6.55 -11.02 12.21
N ARG A 96 7.06 -11.53 11.09
CA ARG A 96 7.52 -10.67 10.01
C ARG A 96 6.34 -10.17 9.17
N TRP A 97 6.51 -8.97 8.61
CA TRP A 97 5.50 -8.37 7.74
C TRP A 97 5.21 -9.20 6.48
N ASP A 98 6.14 -10.03 6.00
CA ASP A 98 5.97 -10.90 4.83
C ASP A 98 5.31 -12.25 5.13
N GLU A 99 5.13 -12.61 6.41
CA GLU A 99 4.52 -13.88 6.83
C GLU A 99 3.22 -13.70 7.63
N VAL A 100 2.85 -12.47 8.00
CA VAL A 100 1.73 -12.20 8.91
C VAL A 100 0.36 -12.41 8.25
N HIS A 101 0.24 -12.09 6.97
CA HIS A 101 -1.04 -12.07 6.26
C HIS A 101 -1.82 -13.39 6.39
N PRO A 102 -1.25 -14.58 6.10
CA PRO A 102 -1.97 -15.85 6.22
C PRO A 102 -2.48 -16.14 7.64
N GLU A 103 -1.74 -15.72 8.68
CA GLU A 103 -2.14 -15.93 10.07
C GLU A 103 -3.30 -14.99 10.46
N ALA A 104 -3.22 -13.72 10.06
CA ALA A 104 -4.31 -12.77 10.28
C ALA A 104 -5.60 -13.20 9.56
N ASP A 105 -5.49 -13.68 8.32
CA ASP A 105 -6.61 -14.23 7.52
C ASP A 105 -7.27 -15.43 8.22
N ALA A 106 -6.48 -16.30 8.87
CA ALA A 106 -7.03 -17.43 9.63
C ALA A 106 -7.78 -17.01 10.90
N LEU A 107 -7.36 -15.89 11.53
CA LEU A 107 -7.88 -15.43 12.82
C LEU A 107 -9.08 -14.47 12.69
N GLU A 108 -9.17 -13.67 11.62
CA GLU A 108 -10.10 -12.55 11.52
C GLU A 108 -11.58 -12.91 11.66
N HIS A 109 -11.98 -14.09 11.17
CA HIS A 109 -13.36 -14.57 11.27
C HIS A 109 -13.73 -15.02 12.69
N ALA A 110 -12.75 -15.55 13.43
CA ALA A 110 -12.95 -16.03 14.79
C ALA A 110 -12.84 -14.91 15.82
N ALA A 111 -12.12 -13.83 15.50
CA ALA A 111 -11.92 -12.70 16.39
C ALA A 111 -13.25 -11.98 16.67
N SER A 112 -13.59 -11.89 17.96
CA SER A 112 -14.75 -11.12 18.42
C SER A 112 -14.49 -9.61 18.32
N ASP A 113 -15.54 -8.81 18.18
CA ASP A 113 -15.40 -7.35 18.16
C ASP A 113 -14.71 -6.84 19.44
N LEU A 114 -15.07 -7.39 20.61
CA LEU A 114 -14.43 -7.07 21.89
C LEU A 114 -12.93 -7.34 21.90
N MET A 115 -12.49 -8.46 21.32
CA MET A 115 -11.05 -8.78 21.23
C MET A 115 -10.32 -7.75 20.37
N ILE A 116 -10.92 -7.37 19.25
CA ILE A 116 -10.35 -6.40 18.31
C ILE A 116 -10.27 -5.01 18.95
N ASP A 117 -11.27 -4.59 19.71
CA ASP A 117 -11.25 -3.33 20.45
C ASP A 117 -10.14 -3.32 21.51
N ARG A 118 -9.90 -4.45 22.20
CA ARG A 118 -8.80 -4.57 23.16
C ARG A 118 -7.42 -4.56 22.50
N ILE A 119 -7.31 -5.16 21.31
CA ILE A 119 -6.09 -5.09 20.51
C ILE A 119 -5.83 -3.65 20.08
N ASP A 120 -6.84 -2.93 19.59
CA ASP A 120 -6.71 -1.53 19.18
C ASP A 120 -6.24 -0.64 20.35
N GLU A 121 -6.86 -0.79 21.53
CA GLU A 121 -6.44 -0.10 22.76
C GLU A 121 -5.00 -0.45 23.15
N LEU A 122 -4.63 -1.74 23.12
CA LEU A 122 -3.29 -2.22 23.47
C LEU A 122 -2.22 -1.63 22.56
N LEU A 123 -2.51 -1.51 21.26
CA LEU A 123 -1.62 -0.96 20.24
C LEU A 123 -1.57 0.58 20.25
N GLY A 124 -2.40 1.24 21.07
CA GLY A 124 -2.44 2.69 21.16
C GLY A 124 -3.15 3.37 19.98
N HIS A 125 -4.15 2.72 19.40
CA HIS A 125 -4.95 3.21 18.26
C HIS A 125 -4.12 3.54 17.00
N PRO A 126 -3.40 2.55 16.43
CA PRO A 126 -2.59 2.76 15.24
C PRO A 126 -3.43 3.23 14.04
N ASP A 127 -2.81 4.04 13.18
CA ASP A 127 -3.45 4.60 11.99
C ASP A 127 -3.26 3.72 10.75
N ALA A 128 -2.27 2.82 10.78
CA ALA A 128 -1.93 1.94 9.67
C ALA A 128 -1.45 0.58 10.19
N ASP A 129 -1.50 -0.44 9.34
CA ASP A 129 -0.96 -1.78 9.58
C ASP A 129 0.56 -1.86 9.30
N PRO A 130 1.21 -3.04 9.43
CA PRO A 130 2.64 -3.20 9.16
C PRO A 130 3.08 -2.90 7.73
N HIS A 131 2.15 -2.90 6.76
CA HIS A 131 2.41 -2.62 5.36
C HIS A 131 2.05 -1.18 4.98
N GLY A 132 1.41 -0.45 5.89
CA GLY A 132 1.00 0.93 5.73
C GLY A 132 -0.44 1.11 5.23
N ASP A 133 -1.24 0.04 5.16
CA ASP A 133 -2.65 0.21 4.84
C ASP A 133 -3.39 0.88 6.00
N PRO A 134 -4.28 1.86 5.71
CA PRO A 134 -4.94 2.63 6.76
C PRO A 134 -5.88 1.75 7.60
N ILE A 135 -5.76 1.76 8.91
CA ILE A 135 -6.68 1.02 9.79
C ILE A 135 -7.99 1.82 9.89
N PRO A 136 -9.14 1.28 9.42
CA PRO A 136 -10.41 1.96 9.62
C PRO A 136 -10.69 2.13 11.10
N ARG A 137 -11.22 3.29 11.49
CA ARG A 137 -11.68 3.56 12.87
C ARG A 137 -12.93 2.74 13.19
N ALA A 138 -13.31 2.70 14.47
CA ALA A 138 -14.49 1.98 14.93
C ALA A 138 -15.80 2.48 14.28
N ASP A 139 -15.86 3.74 13.87
CA ASP A 139 -16.99 4.33 13.13
C ASP A 139 -16.93 4.05 11.61
N GLY A 140 -15.87 3.40 11.13
CA GLY A 140 -15.63 3.08 9.73
C GLY A 140 -14.94 4.18 8.92
N SER A 141 -14.58 5.31 9.54
CA SER A 141 -13.78 6.35 8.88
C SER A 141 -12.35 5.85 8.62
N LEU A 142 -11.78 6.22 7.48
CA LEU A 142 -10.37 5.96 7.17
C LEU A 142 -9.53 7.18 7.55
N PRO A 143 -8.34 7.00 8.16
CA PRO A 143 -7.37 8.07 8.26
C PRO A 143 -6.95 8.51 6.84
N THR A 144 -7.07 9.81 6.56
CA THR A 144 -6.70 10.38 5.25
C THR A 144 -5.21 10.64 5.21
N GLN A 145 -4.52 10.07 4.22
CA GLN A 145 -3.13 10.39 3.93
C GLN A 145 -2.98 10.74 2.44
N ALA A 146 -2.55 11.96 2.15
CA ALA A 146 -2.36 12.43 0.79
C ALA A 146 -1.11 11.77 0.19
N ALA A 147 -1.28 10.63 -0.49
CA ALA A 147 -0.18 9.85 -1.04
C ALA A 147 -0.37 9.59 -2.54
N ILE A 148 0.74 9.39 -3.26
CA ILE A 148 0.77 9.15 -4.70
C ILE A 148 1.37 7.78 -5.00
N THR A 149 0.94 7.15 -6.09
CA THR A 149 1.55 5.89 -6.53
C THR A 149 2.98 6.15 -7.01
N LEU A 150 3.84 5.13 -7.00
CA LEU A 150 5.16 5.25 -7.63
C LEU A 150 5.08 5.51 -9.13
N VAL A 151 4.00 5.06 -9.79
CA VAL A 151 3.74 5.36 -11.21
C VAL A 151 3.57 6.85 -11.43
N ASP A 152 2.92 7.55 -10.51
CA ASP A 152 2.67 8.99 -10.59
C ASP A 152 3.80 9.85 -9.98
N LEU A 153 4.78 9.22 -9.30
CA LEU A 153 5.91 9.93 -8.74
C LEU A 153 6.82 10.44 -9.87
N PRO A 154 7.10 11.76 -9.94
CA PRO A 154 8.02 12.28 -10.94
C PRO A 154 9.44 11.78 -10.72
N ASP A 155 10.19 11.61 -11.81
CA ASP A 155 11.58 11.16 -11.74
C ASP A 155 12.45 12.10 -10.89
N GLY A 156 13.32 11.51 -10.08
CA GLY A 156 14.24 12.24 -9.22
C GLY A 156 13.62 12.86 -7.97
N VAL A 157 12.29 12.88 -7.82
CA VAL A 157 11.62 13.44 -6.64
C VAL A 157 11.73 12.48 -5.45
N PRO A 158 12.32 12.91 -4.32
CA PRO A 158 12.32 12.12 -3.09
C PRO A 158 10.90 11.91 -2.56
N ALA A 159 10.58 10.67 -2.23
CA ALA A 159 9.32 10.31 -1.60
C ALA A 159 9.54 9.23 -0.54
N ARG A 160 8.71 9.24 0.49
CA ARG A 160 8.72 8.22 1.55
C ARG A 160 7.71 7.14 1.22
N ILE A 161 8.13 5.87 1.21
CA ILE A 161 7.19 4.75 1.09
C ILE A 161 6.28 4.74 2.32
N VAL A 162 4.98 4.79 2.10
CA VAL A 162 3.99 4.80 3.20
C VAL A 162 2.97 3.69 3.11
N ARG A 163 2.90 3.00 1.98
CA ARG A 163 2.04 1.84 1.80
C ARG A 163 2.66 0.91 0.78
N VAL A 164 2.65 -0.38 1.08
CA VAL A 164 3.05 -1.44 0.16
C VAL A 164 1.96 -2.49 0.17
N ASN A 165 1.48 -2.87 -1.01
CA ASN A 165 0.50 -3.92 -1.16
C ASN A 165 1.17 -5.28 -0.89
N ASP A 166 0.54 -6.08 -0.03
CA ASP A 166 1.03 -7.34 0.52
C ASP A 166 0.62 -8.58 -0.29
N VAL A 167 -0.10 -8.39 -1.42
CA VAL A 167 -0.57 -9.50 -2.28
C VAL A 167 0.55 -10.42 -2.73
N GLU A 168 1.75 -9.88 -2.94
CA GLU A 168 2.92 -10.65 -3.34
C GLU A 168 4.01 -10.60 -2.25
N PRO A 169 4.14 -11.63 -1.41
CA PRO A 169 5.22 -11.69 -0.40
C PRO A 169 6.63 -11.56 -1.01
N THR A 170 6.80 -11.98 -2.27
CA THR A 170 8.04 -11.81 -3.03
C THR A 170 8.40 -10.33 -3.26
N LEU A 171 7.43 -9.44 -3.43
CA LEU A 171 7.65 -8.00 -3.51
C LEU A 171 8.20 -7.47 -2.17
N LEU A 172 7.57 -7.86 -1.06
CA LEU A 172 7.98 -7.44 0.29
C LEU A 172 9.43 -7.87 0.58
N HIS A 173 9.77 -9.13 0.29
CA HIS A 173 11.13 -9.64 0.48
C HIS A 173 12.17 -8.89 -0.35
N ARG A 174 11.86 -8.56 -1.61
CA ARG A 174 12.76 -7.76 -2.46
C ARG A 174 12.95 -6.34 -1.92
N LEU A 175 11.88 -5.67 -1.50
CA LEU A 175 11.97 -4.32 -0.94
C LEU A 175 12.82 -4.30 0.33
N GLU A 176 12.61 -5.26 1.24
CA GLU A 176 13.38 -5.40 2.47
C GLU A 176 14.87 -5.69 2.18
N HIS A 177 15.16 -6.64 1.28
CA HIS A 177 16.53 -6.99 0.89
C HIS A 177 17.32 -5.79 0.34
N HIS A 178 16.63 -4.83 -0.28
CA HIS A 178 17.24 -3.63 -0.86
C HIS A 178 17.10 -2.36 0.02
N GLY A 179 16.57 -2.48 1.24
CA GLY A 179 16.40 -1.34 2.16
C GLY A 179 15.33 -0.33 1.72
N ALA A 180 14.40 -0.74 0.85
CA ALA A 180 13.27 0.04 0.37
C ALA A 180 11.95 -0.36 1.07
N GLY A 181 12.03 -0.74 2.35
CA GLY A 181 10.87 -1.09 3.15
C GLY A 181 9.98 0.11 3.49
N LEU A 182 8.97 -0.13 4.32
CA LEU A 182 8.08 0.93 4.80
C LEU A 182 8.88 2.08 5.43
N HIS A 183 8.49 3.32 5.16
CA HIS A 183 9.14 4.57 5.57
C HIS A 183 10.51 4.86 4.96
N ALA A 184 11.05 4.01 4.09
CA ALA A 184 12.25 4.33 3.33
C ALA A 184 12.03 5.54 2.42
N VAL A 185 13.04 6.41 2.32
CA VAL A 185 13.04 7.53 1.36
C VAL A 185 13.65 7.04 0.06
N ILE A 186 12.92 7.20 -1.04
CA ILE A 186 13.30 6.72 -2.36
C ILE A 186 13.15 7.82 -3.41
N ALA A 187 13.78 7.63 -4.56
CA ALA A 187 13.50 8.39 -5.78
C ALA A 187 13.41 7.42 -6.97
N VAL A 188 12.51 7.68 -7.90
CA VAL A 188 12.33 6.89 -9.12
C VAL A 188 13.15 7.48 -10.27
N SER A 189 13.64 6.63 -11.17
CA SER A 189 14.27 7.01 -12.43
C SER A 189 13.84 6.03 -13.51
N ARG A 190 13.16 6.53 -14.54
CA ARG A 190 12.76 5.76 -15.71
C ARG A 190 13.84 5.90 -16.81
N PRO A 191 14.15 4.86 -17.59
CA PRO A 191 15.11 4.94 -18.69
C PRO A 191 14.57 5.90 -19.76
N GLN A 192 15.43 6.80 -20.26
CA GLN A 192 15.12 7.60 -21.44
C GLN A 192 15.21 6.74 -22.70
N GLU A 193 14.29 6.92 -23.65
CA GLU A 193 14.18 6.14 -24.88
C GLU A 193 15.45 6.15 -25.76
N ASP A 194 16.37 7.10 -25.55
CA ASP A 194 17.64 7.19 -26.29
C ASP A 194 18.64 6.05 -25.98
N ASP A 195 18.42 5.29 -24.90
CA ASP A 195 19.25 4.12 -24.55
C ASP A 195 18.74 2.79 -25.14
N ALA A 196 17.57 2.79 -25.82
CA ALA A 196 16.88 1.58 -26.27
C ALA A 196 17.20 1.14 -27.72
N ALA A 197 18.25 1.69 -28.35
CA ALA A 197 18.67 1.29 -29.68
C ALA A 197 19.51 0.00 -29.71
N THR A 198 19.20 -1.04 -28.92
CA THR A 198 19.61 -2.43 -29.17
C THR A 198 18.76 -3.42 -28.37
N SER A 199 17.53 -3.70 -28.79
CA SER A 199 16.96 -5.06 -28.83
C SER A 199 15.51 -5.02 -29.28
N GLY A 200 15.24 -5.59 -30.46
CA GLY A 200 13.89 -5.79 -30.95
C GLY A 200 13.20 -6.92 -30.18
N GLY A 201 12.03 -6.61 -29.61
CA GLY A 201 11.11 -7.58 -29.06
C GLY A 201 9.70 -7.02 -29.14
N HIS A 202 8.84 -7.67 -29.91
CA HIS A 202 7.43 -7.32 -30.08
C HIS A 202 6.72 -7.58 -28.73
N ALA A 203 6.41 -6.53 -27.97
CA ALA A 203 5.66 -6.65 -26.73
C ALA A 203 4.16 -6.82 -27.07
N ASP A 204 3.67 -8.03 -26.86
CA ASP A 204 2.25 -8.37 -26.80
C ASP A 204 1.60 -7.59 -25.65
N ARG A 205 0.65 -6.70 -25.98
CA ARG A 205 -0.13 -5.94 -24.99
C ARG A 205 -1.34 -6.76 -24.59
N SER A 206 -1.11 -7.79 -23.79
CA SER A 206 -2.14 -8.63 -23.18
C SER A 206 -2.12 -8.47 -21.66
N GLY A 207 -2.74 -7.40 -21.16
CA GLY A 207 -3.41 -7.33 -19.85
C GLY A 207 -2.68 -7.86 -18.61
N ASP A 208 -1.38 -7.61 -18.48
CA ASP A 208 -0.58 -7.92 -17.28
C ASP A 208 -0.20 -6.59 -16.61
N GLU A 209 -1.02 -6.14 -15.66
CA GLU A 209 -0.80 -4.90 -14.89
C GLU A 209 0.26 -5.20 -13.81
N GLY A 210 1.51 -4.79 -14.04
CA GLY A 210 2.68 -5.21 -13.28
C GLY A 210 2.82 -4.66 -11.84
N PRO A 211 3.91 -5.04 -11.12
CA PRO A 211 4.14 -4.83 -9.68
C PRO A 211 4.35 -3.36 -9.21
N ILE A 212 4.13 -2.36 -10.07
CA ILE A 212 4.40 -0.94 -9.79
C ILE A 212 3.16 -0.22 -9.21
N MET A 213 1.97 -0.78 -9.39
CA MET A 213 0.71 -0.31 -8.78
C MET A 213 0.62 -0.58 -7.27
N HIS A 214 1.59 -1.29 -6.71
CA HIS A 214 1.57 -1.85 -5.36
C HIS A 214 2.30 -1.00 -4.32
N ILE A 215 2.85 0.16 -4.69
CA ILE A 215 3.60 1.00 -3.74
C ILE A 215 3.08 2.44 -3.80
N VAL A 216 2.72 2.96 -2.63
CA VAL A 216 2.31 4.35 -2.44
C VAL A 216 3.36 5.08 -1.64
N ALA A 217 3.73 6.26 -2.11
CA ALA A 217 4.71 7.12 -1.48
C ALA A 217 4.15 8.51 -1.19
N LEU A 218 4.58 9.09 -0.07
CA LEU A 218 4.39 10.50 0.23
C LEU A 218 5.50 11.31 -0.43
N ASN A 219 5.15 12.26 -1.28
CA ASN A 219 6.12 13.25 -1.74
C ASN A 219 6.65 14.03 -0.53
N THR A 220 7.94 13.90 -0.24
CA THR A 220 8.57 14.57 0.92
C THR A 220 9.08 15.94 0.51
N GLY A 221 8.24 16.75 -0.16
CA GLY A 221 8.58 18.09 -0.66
C GLY A 221 9.62 18.77 0.24
N ASP A 222 10.79 19.04 -0.35
CA ASP A 222 11.99 19.64 0.25
C ASP A 222 12.24 19.47 1.77
N GLY A 223 11.89 18.32 2.35
CA GLY A 223 12.24 17.98 3.73
C GLY A 223 11.57 18.80 4.83
N SER A 224 10.34 19.29 4.66
CA SER A 224 9.56 19.89 5.76
C SER A 224 8.30 19.09 6.07
N PRO A 225 7.97 18.80 7.35
CA PRO A 225 6.69 18.23 7.72
C PRO A 225 5.66 19.37 7.89
N ASP A 226 5.20 19.97 6.80
CA ASP A 226 3.81 20.47 6.69
C ASP A 226 3.52 21.12 5.32
N THR A 227 2.28 20.90 4.87
CA THR A 227 1.48 21.63 3.87
C THR A 227 2.12 22.76 3.03
N ALA A 228 2.11 22.62 1.70
CA ALA A 228 1.50 23.54 0.72
C ALA A 228 2.02 23.27 -0.72
N PRO A 229 1.23 23.55 -1.77
CA PRO A 229 1.59 23.23 -3.16
C PRO A 229 2.44 24.36 -3.72
N CYS A 230 3.65 24.10 -4.22
CA CYS A 230 4.39 25.14 -4.93
C CYS A 230 5.24 24.60 -6.10
N THR A 231 5.07 25.37 -7.17
CA THR A 231 5.59 25.39 -8.54
C THR A 231 7.08 25.13 -8.75
N ILE A 232 7.35 24.48 -9.88
CA ILE A 232 8.65 24.07 -10.43
C ILE A 232 9.45 25.28 -10.92
N THR A 233 10.71 25.37 -10.48
CA THR A 233 11.82 25.95 -11.26
C THR A 233 13.09 25.14 -11.03
N ASP A 234 13.80 24.83 -12.11
CA ASP A 234 14.89 23.84 -12.19
C ASP A 234 16.09 24.11 -11.26
N PRO A 235 16.68 23.06 -10.63
CA PRO A 235 18.00 23.11 -10.02
C PRO A 235 19.10 22.49 -10.93
N PRO A 236 20.38 22.86 -10.71
CA PRO A 236 21.52 22.33 -11.45
C PRO A 236 22.04 20.97 -10.93
N ASP A 237 22.92 20.36 -11.74
CA ASP A 237 23.42 18.97 -11.71
C ASP A 237 24.23 18.50 -10.45
N PRO A 238 24.35 17.17 -10.24
CA PRO A 238 24.59 16.52 -8.94
C PRO A 238 26.01 15.98 -8.74
N PRO A 239 26.28 15.29 -7.60
CA PRO A 239 27.08 14.07 -7.72
C PRO A 239 26.53 12.81 -7.00
N ASN A 240 26.65 11.71 -7.76
CA ASN A 240 26.88 10.28 -7.46
C ASN A 240 25.79 9.39 -6.79
N PRO A 241 25.21 8.41 -7.53
CA PRO A 241 24.37 7.31 -7.04
C PRO A 241 25.06 5.93 -7.06
N THR A 242 24.92 5.12 -6.02
CA THR A 242 25.14 3.67 -6.16
C THR A 242 24.23 2.84 -5.26
N ASN A 243 22.93 2.87 -5.56
CA ASN A 243 22.06 1.69 -5.43
C ASN A 243 20.80 1.93 -6.29
N ARG A 244 20.61 1.14 -7.35
CA ARG A 244 19.45 1.24 -8.26
C ARG A 244 18.76 -0.13 -8.31
N ILE A 245 17.48 -0.20 -7.97
CA ILE A 245 16.65 -1.40 -7.99
C ILE A 245 15.83 -1.40 -9.28
N PRO A 246 16.03 -2.33 -10.22
CA PRO A 246 15.09 -2.53 -11.32
C PRO A 246 13.86 -3.31 -10.84
N LEU A 247 12.66 -2.73 -10.99
CA LEU A 247 11.42 -3.50 -10.98
C LEU A 247 11.25 -4.05 -12.41
N ASP A 248 11.16 -5.38 -12.55
CA ASP A 248 10.68 -6.16 -13.71
C ASP A 248 10.80 -5.60 -15.16
N ALA A 249 11.24 -6.47 -16.09
CA ALA A 249 11.55 -6.19 -17.49
C ALA A 249 10.37 -5.70 -18.39
N ALA A 250 9.13 -5.69 -17.92
CA ALA A 250 8.00 -5.16 -18.70
C ALA A 250 7.78 -3.64 -18.55
N GLU A 251 8.21 -3.01 -17.45
CA GLU A 251 7.93 -1.58 -17.16
C GLU A 251 9.06 -0.97 -16.32
N THR A 252 10.17 -0.58 -16.94
CA THR A 252 11.46 -0.46 -16.21
C THR A 252 11.64 0.86 -15.42
N ALA A 253 10.83 1.14 -14.40
CA ALA A 253 11.16 2.19 -13.42
C ALA A 253 12.24 1.67 -12.42
N ARG A 254 13.34 2.42 -12.23
CA ARG A 254 14.38 2.10 -11.24
C ARG A 254 14.13 2.87 -9.93
N ILE A 255 14.15 2.18 -8.80
CA ILE A 255 14.07 2.80 -7.47
C ILE A 255 15.47 3.00 -6.89
N ARG A 256 15.80 4.23 -6.48
CA ARG A 256 17.01 4.56 -5.72
C ARG A 256 16.63 4.85 -4.27
N VAL A 257 17.17 4.10 -3.32
CA VAL A 257 17.06 4.42 -1.88
C VAL A 257 17.98 5.58 -1.55
N LEU A 258 17.45 6.60 -0.87
CA LEU A 258 18.17 7.78 -0.42
C LEU A 258 18.55 7.62 1.07
N PRO A 259 19.74 8.07 1.48
CA PRO A 259 20.10 8.06 2.90
C PRO A 259 19.18 8.98 3.70
N LEU A 260 18.81 8.57 4.91
CA LEU A 260 18.10 9.42 5.86
C LEU A 260 18.97 10.63 6.18
N ARG A 261 18.44 11.85 5.96
CA ARG A 261 19.13 13.07 6.40
C ARG A 261 19.14 13.08 7.92
N ASP A 262 20.33 13.18 8.51
CA ASP A 262 20.51 13.24 9.96
C ASP A 262 19.98 14.60 10.46
N GLU A 263 18.80 14.63 11.07
CA GLU A 263 18.14 15.85 11.59
C GLU A 263 18.97 16.54 12.69
N ARG A 264 20.03 15.90 13.20
CA ARG A 264 20.93 16.44 14.22
C ARG A 264 22.04 17.35 13.69
N ALA A 265 22.18 17.51 12.37
CA ALA A 265 23.23 18.35 11.78
C ALA A 265 22.87 19.84 11.65
N VAL A 266 21.59 20.22 11.80
CA VAL A 266 21.13 21.62 11.75
C VAL A 266 21.21 22.24 13.15
N GLY A 267 22.42 22.47 13.66
CA GLY A 267 22.57 23.04 15.00
C GLY A 267 23.97 23.50 15.41
N ARG A 268 24.96 23.48 14.52
CA ARG A 268 26.29 24.05 14.80
C ARG A 268 26.75 24.97 13.67
N GLY A 269 25.98 26.03 13.46
CA GLY A 269 26.43 27.22 12.74
C GLY A 269 27.22 28.13 13.68
N GLU A 270 28.49 28.32 13.36
CA GLU A 270 29.28 29.56 13.51
C GLU A 270 29.15 30.38 14.82
N ALA A 271 30.16 30.23 15.68
CA ALA A 271 30.63 31.32 16.53
C ALA A 271 32.15 31.46 16.32
N ALA A 272 32.53 32.20 15.27
CA ALA A 272 33.87 32.73 15.11
C ALA A 272 34.08 33.84 16.16
N ALA A 273 34.74 33.52 17.27
CA ALA A 273 35.19 34.51 18.24
C ALA A 273 36.59 35.02 17.83
N ASN A 274 36.59 36.19 17.21
CA ASN A 274 37.74 37.06 17.02
C ASN A 274 38.21 37.56 18.40
N VAL A 275 39.44 37.20 18.81
CA VAL A 275 40.09 37.76 20.01
C VAL A 275 41.33 38.54 19.57
N PRO A 276 41.40 39.86 19.80
CA PRO A 276 42.60 40.63 19.51
C PRO A 276 43.67 40.34 20.58
N ARG A 277 44.90 40.19 20.12
CA ARG A 277 46.08 40.08 20.98
C ARG A 277 46.33 41.42 21.69
N SER A 278 46.59 41.36 22.98
CA SER A 278 47.36 42.34 23.76
C SER A 278 48.10 41.58 24.85
#